data_AF-A0AAN9UD81-F1
#
_entry.id   AF-A0AAN9UD81-F1
#
_cell.length_a   1.000
_cell.length_b   1.000
_cell.length_c   1.000
_cell.angle_alpha   90.00
_cell.angle_beta   90.00
_cell.angle_gamma   90.00
#
_symmetry.space_group_name_H-M   'P 1'
#
loop_
_entity.id
_entity.type
_entity.pdbx_description
1 polymer ?
#
loop_
_entity_poly.entity_id
_entity_poly.type
_entity_poly.pdbx_seq_one_letter_code
_entity_poly.pdbx_strand_id
1 'polypeptide(L)'
;MNLDRLPPPLPSTLDLPRMLMLHGGGTNSKIFHMQCRGLEWQLNKHFRLVYAEAPFPSTAGPDVLTVYAECGPFKRWVLTTAPNTVEEKPKETWQGIEAAVADAMDADDGLGATGDWVGVLGFSQGAKIAASILLRQQERPEALGRLGRSGANFRFGVLLAGRGPLVQHDPDQADWLAKEEKFDYESNLAAGRVLRLPTVHVHGLQDTGLYFHRILLNQWCDPATTKLIEWDGNHRLPFRTADVELVVSAILDVARKEGIPLQR
;
A
#
# COMPACT_ATOMS: atom_id res chain seq x y z
N MET A 1 -10.44 -24.06 7.76
CA MET A 1 -10.83 -22.65 7.94
C MET A 1 -11.90 -22.35 6.91
N ASN A 2 -13.00 -21.70 7.28
CA ASN A 2 -13.93 -21.18 6.29
C ASN A 2 -13.21 -20.01 5.59
N LEU A 3 -12.74 -20.23 4.36
CA LEU A 3 -11.98 -19.26 3.55
C LEU A 3 -12.91 -18.38 2.69
N ASP A 4 -14.22 -18.47 2.89
CA ASP A 4 -15.19 -17.77 2.03
C ASP A 4 -15.14 -16.26 2.25
N ARG A 5 -14.83 -15.82 3.48
CA ARG A 5 -14.82 -14.40 3.87
C ARG A 5 -13.60 -14.05 4.71
N LEU A 6 -13.12 -12.81 4.52
CA LEU A 6 -12.10 -12.21 5.38
C LEU A 6 -12.65 -12.12 6.83
N PRO A 7 -11.91 -12.57 7.86
CA PRO A 7 -12.34 -12.35 9.24
C PRO A 7 -12.37 -10.84 9.54
N PRO A 8 -13.38 -10.34 10.27
CA PRO A 8 -13.38 -8.93 10.66
C PRO A 8 -12.21 -8.65 11.62
N PRO A 9 -11.66 -7.42 11.64
CA PRO A 9 -10.64 -7.06 12.61
C PRO A 9 -11.16 -7.19 14.04
N LEU A 10 -10.27 -7.50 14.98
CA LEU A 10 -10.63 -7.78 16.38
C LEU A 10 -11.44 -6.62 17.01
N PRO A 11 -12.54 -6.89 17.75
CA PRO A 11 -13.29 -5.84 18.44
C PRO A 11 -12.47 -5.03 19.45
N SER A 12 -11.41 -5.62 20.01
CA SER A 12 -10.51 -4.93 20.95
C SER A 12 -9.68 -3.82 20.31
N THR A 13 -9.70 -3.68 18.97
CA THR A 13 -8.91 -2.67 18.26
C THR A 13 -9.75 -1.49 17.76
N LEU A 14 -11.05 -1.41 18.08
CA LEU A 14 -11.95 -0.38 17.54
C LEU A 14 -11.45 1.06 17.74
N ASP A 15 -10.80 1.33 18.88
CA ASP A 15 -10.28 2.67 19.21
C ASP A 15 -8.80 2.85 18.82
N LEU A 16 -8.15 1.83 18.25
CA LEU A 16 -6.74 1.93 17.84
C LEU A 16 -6.60 2.71 16.53
N PRO A 17 -5.45 3.39 16.31
CA PRO A 17 -5.14 3.98 15.01
C PRO A 17 -5.25 2.94 13.88
N ARG A 18 -5.83 3.34 12.75
CA ARG A 18 -6.15 2.46 11.64
C ARG A 18 -5.10 2.50 10.55
N MET A 19 -4.83 1.33 9.98
CA MET A 19 -3.94 1.16 8.84
C MET A 19 -4.66 0.41 7.72
N LEU A 20 -4.65 0.99 6.53
CA LEU A 20 -5.14 0.32 5.32
C LEU A 20 -4.10 -0.72 4.86
N MET A 21 -4.57 -1.90 4.47
CA MET A 21 -3.77 -3.02 4.00
C MET A 21 -4.15 -3.35 2.56
N LEU A 22 -3.23 -3.12 1.61
CA LEU A 22 -3.46 -3.22 0.17
C LEU A 22 -2.67 -4.38 -0.45
N HIS A 23 -3.40 -5.36 -0.98
CA HIS A 23 -2.81 -6.58 -1.54
C HIS A 23 -2.10 -6.38 -2.89
N GLY A 24 -1.33 -7.38 -3.34
CA GLY A 24 -0.68 -7.38 -4.66
C GLY A 24 -1.66 -7.56 -5.84
N GLY A 25 -1.17 -7.45 -7.07
CA GLY A 25 -1.97 -7.79 -8.25
C GLY A 25 -2.14 -9.31 -8.42
N GLY A 26 -3.29 -9.75 -8.91
CA GLY A 26 -3.59 -11.17 -9.11
C GLY A 26 -3.78 -11.96 -7.81
N THR A 27 -4.12 -11.27 -6.73
CA THR A 27 -4.49 -11.85 -5.43
C THR A 27 -5.74 -11.13 -4.90
N ASN A 28 -6.08 -11.27 -3.63
CA ASN A 28 -7.22 -10.60 -2.99
C ASN A 28 -6.94 -10.33 -1.51
N SER A 29 -7.87 -9.64 -0.85
CA SER A 29 -7.76 -9.27 0.57
C SER A 29 -7.59 -10.50 1.48
N LYS A 30 -8.28 -11.60 1.18
CA LYS A 30 -8.23 -12.85 1.97
C LYS A 30 -6.86 -13.50 1.93
N ILE A 31 -6.28 -13.62 0.73
CA ILE A 31 -4.93 -14.15 0.57
C ILE A 31 -3.93 -13.24 1.26
N PHE A 32 -4.07 -11.92 1.11
CA PHE A 32 -3.14 -10.98 1.72
C PHE A 32 -3.20 -11.01 3.25
N HIS A 33 -4.38 -11.16 3.84
CA HIS A 33 -4.55 -11.42 5.28
C HIS A 33 -3.75 -12.63 5.75
N MET A 34 -3.88 -13.77 5.05
CA MET A 34 -3.10 -14.98 5.37
C MET A 34 -1.58 -14.75 5.23
N GLN A 35 -1.15 -14.03 4.19
CA GLN A 35 0.26 -13.72 3.98
C GLN A 35 0.82 -12.75 5.04
N CYS A 36 -0.03 -11.87 5.60
CA CYS A 36 0.33 -10.88 6.61
C CYS A 36 0.31 -11.41 8.05
N ARG A 37 -0.03 -12.69 8.29
CA ARG A 37 -0.20 -13.28 9.64
C ARG A 37 0.91 -12.93 10.64
N GLY A 38 2.17 -12.89 10.19
CA GLY A 38 3.33 -12.58 11.05
C GLY A 38 3.41 -11.11 11.44
N LEU A 39 3.15 -10.21 10.47
CA LEU A 39 3.06 -8.77 10.71
C LEU A 39 1.86 -8.45 11.60
N GLU A 40 0.70 -9.03 11.27
CA GLU A 40 -0.56 -8.83 11.97
C GLU A 40 -0.46 -9.21 13.45
N TRP A 41 0.17 -10.35 13.75
CA TRP A 41 0.39 -10.80 15.13
C TRP A 41 1.05 -9.74 16.03
N GLN A 42 1.97 -8.96 15.46
CA GLN A 42 2.70 -7.94 16.22
C GLN A 42 2.03 -6.56 16.12
N LEU A 43 1.49 -6.20 14.95
CA LEU A 43 0.91 -4.88 14.69
C LEU A 43 -0.50 -4.69 15.27
N ASN A 44 -1.31 -5.75 15.40
CA ASN A 44 -2.69 -5.66 15.92
C ASN A 44 -2.78 -5.15 17.36
N LYS A 45 -1.66 -5.13 18.09
CA LYS A 45 -1.57 -4.54 19.43
C LYS A 45 -1.59 -3.01 19.38
N HIS A 46 -1.12 -2.42 18.29
CA HIS A 46 -0.94 -0.97 18.18
C HIS A 46 -1.86 -0.34 17.12
N PHE A 47 -2.29 -1.14 16.15
CA PHE A 47 -3.11 -0.69 15.04
C PHE A 47 -4.31 -1.58 14.84
N ARG A 48 -5.37 -1.00 14.30
CA ARG A 48 -6.45 -1.73 13.65
C ARG A 48 -6.13 -1.85 12.16
N LEU A 49 -5.90 -3.09 11.71
CA LEU A 49 -5.52 -3.37 10.32
C LEU A 49 -6.78 -3.67 9.49
N VAL A 50 -7.00 -2.92 8.41
CA VAL A 50 -8.19 -3.04 7.55
C VAL A 50 -7.76 -3.37 6.14
N TYR A 51 -8.19 -4.54 5.64
CA TYR A 51 -7.81 -5.03 4.33
C TYR A 51 -8.83 -4.60 3.28
N ALA A 52 -8.37 -3.84 2.28
CA ALA A 52 -9.19 -3.45 1.15
C ALA A 52 -9.06 -4.47 0.01
N GLU A 53 -10.15 -4.67 -0.73
CA GLU A 53 -10.20 -5.55 -1.89
C GLU A 53 -10.10 -4.73 -3.18
N ALA A 54 -9.21 -5.10 -4.09
CA ALA A 54 -9.01 -4.33 -5.31
C ALA A 54 -10.23 -4.42 -6.25
N PRO A 55 -10.54 -3.36 -7.01
CA PRO A 55 -11.77 -3.26 -7.78
C PRO A 55 -11.78 -4.18 -9.01
N PHE A 56 -10.65 -4.31 -9.70
CA PHE A 56 -10.62 -4.89 -11.03
C PHE A 56 -10.39 -6.40 -10.99
N PRO A 57 -11.15 -7.20 -11.76
CA PRO A 57 -10.85 -8.61 -11.98
C PRO A 57 -9.46 -8.82 -12.57
N SER A 58 -8.83 -9.93 -12.21
CA SER A 58 -7.50 -10.34 -12.67
C SER A 58 -7.42 -11.86 -12.81
N THR A 59 -6.47 -12.33 -13.62
CA THR A 59 -5.92 -13.68 -13.46
C THR A 59 -5.13 -13.76 -12.16
N ALA A 60 -4.90 -14.97 -11.66
CA ALA A 60 -3.98 -15.19 -10.56
C ALA A 60 -2.58 -14.66 -10.89
N GLY A 61 -1.90 -14.10 -9.89
CA GLY A 61 -0.51 -13.70 -10.00
C GLY A 61 0.43 -14.91 -10.10
N PRO A 62 1.70 -14.69 -10.48
CA PRO A 62 2.73 -15.73 -10.41
C PRO A 62 2.77 -16.37 -9.03
N ASP A 63 2.92 -17.69 -8.97
CA ASP A 63 3.02 -18.51 -7.75
C ASP A 63 1.78 -18.52 -6.82
N VAL A 64 0.73 -17.74 -7.10
CA VAL A 64 -0.50 -17.70 -6.28
C VAL A 64 -1.23 -19.04 -6.35
N LEU A 65 -1.34 -19.63 -7.55
CA LEU A 65 -2.10 -20.86 -7.77
C LEU A 65 -1.51 -22.07 -7.04
N THR A 66 -0.21 -22.07 -6.72
CA THR A 66 0.45 -23.18 -6.03
C THR A 66 -0.12 -23.41 -4.63
N VAL A 67 -0.57 -22.34 -3.96
CA VAL A 67 -1.07 -22.40 -2.57
C VAL A 67 -2.53 -21.93 -2.44
N TYR A 68 -2.99 -21.08 -3.35
CA TYR A 68 -4.26 -20.35 -3.24
C TYR A 68 -5.17 -20.52 -4.46
N ALA A 69 -5.05 -21.63 -5.20
CA ALA A 69 -5.88 -21.90 -6.39
C ALA A 69 -7.38 -21.74 -6.14
N GLU A 70 -7.86 -22.19 -4.99
CA GLU A 70 -9.28 -22.17 -4.62
C GLU A 70 -9.71 -20.84 -3.97
N CYS A 71 -8.78 -19.91 -3.73
CA CYS A 71 -9.05 -18.66 -3.04
C CYS A 71 -9.52 -17.54 -3.97
N GLY A 72 -9.92 -17.85 -5.21
CA GLY A 72 -10.47 -16.87 -6.14
C GLY A 72 -11.78 -16.23 -5.65
N PRO A 73 -12.28 -15.19 -6.35
CA PRO A 73 -11.71 -14.56 -7.53
C PRO A 73 -10.45 -13.72 -7.21
N PHE A 74 -9.59 -13.53 -8.21
CA PHE A 74 -8.38 -12.71 -8.10
C PHE A 74 -8.63 -11.29 -8.64
N LYS A 75 -7.96 -10.32 -8.02
CA LYS A 75 -8.18 -8.90 -8.24
C LYS A 75 -6.86 -8.17 -8.46
N ARG A 76 -6.94 -6.96 -9.00
CA ARG A 76 -5.82 -6.07 -9.27
C ARG A 76 -6.24 -4.61 -9.09
N TRP A 77 -5.25 -3.77 -8.78
CA TRP A 77 -5.46 -2.35 -8.52
C TRP A 77 -5.29 -1.48 -9.76
N VAL A 78 -4.45 -1.91 -10.69
CA VAL A 78 -4.12 -1.16 -11.91
C VAL A 78 -4.48 -1.95 -13.16
N LEU A 79 -4.92 -1.23 -14.19
CA LEU A 79 -5.26 -1.76 -15.50
C LEU A 79 -3.99 -2.05 -16.31
N THR A 80 -2.94 -1.23 -16.17
CA THR A 80 -1.64 -1.45 -16.81
C THR A 80 -0.72 -2.31 -15.95
N THR A 81 -0.34 -3.50 -16.44
CA THR A 81 0.51 -4.44 -15.70
C THR A 81 1.98 -4.43 -16.11
N ALA A 82 2.32 -3.76 -17.22
CA ALA A 82 3.70 -3.60 -17.68
C ALA A 82 4.54 -2.83 -16.62
N PRO A 83 5.76 -3.28 -16.30
CA PRO A 83 6.64 -2.56 -15.37
C PRO A 83 6.98 -1.16 -15.89
N ASN A 84 7.08 -0.18 -14.99
CA ASN A 84 7.48 1.19 -15.31
C ASN A 84 6.65 1.88 -16.42
N THR A 85 5.40 1.46 -16.62
CA THR A 85 4.49 2.09 -17.58
C THR A 85 3.43 2.90 -16.84
N VAL A 86 3.08 4.07 -17.40
CA VAL A 86 1.96 4.87 -16.91
C VAL A 86 0.64 4.15 -17.11
N GLU A 87 -0.35 4.53 -16.32
CA GLU A 87 -1.67 3.94 -16.42
C GLU A 87 -2.35 4.40 -17.71
N GLU A 88 -2.90 3.48 -18.50
CA GLU A 88 -3.57 3.81 -19.77
C GLU A 88 -4.91 4.54 -19.54
N LYS A 89 -5.56 4.26 -18.40
CA LYS A 89 -6.85 4.83 -18.02
C LYS A 89 -6.81 5.37 -16.59
N PRO A 90 -6.01 6.40 -16.32
CA PRO A 90 -5.76 6.88 -14.95
C PRO A 90 -7.05 7.27 -14.22
N LYS A 91 -8.06 7.79 -14.93
CA LYS A 91 -9.39 8.10 -14.38
C LYS A 91 -10.14 6.90 -13.84
N GLU A 92 -10.34 5.92 -14.71
CA GLU A 92 -11.06 4.69 -14.40
C GLU A 92 -10.35 3.96 -13.25
N THR A 93 -9.01 3.89 -13.34
CA THR A 93 -8.17 3.27 -12.33
C THR A 93 -8.30 3.96 -10.98
N TRP A 94 -8.18 5.29 -10.91
CA TRP A 94 -8.33 6.01 -9.64
C TRP A 94 -9.74 5.89 -9.07
N GLN A 95 -10.79 6.07 -9.88
CA GLN A 95 -12.18 5.95 -9.41
C GLN A 95 -12.45 4.57 -8.80
N GLY A 96 -11.91 3.50 -9.42
CA GLY A 96 -12.00 2.16 -8.87
C GLY A 96 -11.25 2.01 -7.54
N ILE A 97 -10.02 2.53 -7.45
CA ILE A 97 -9.20 2.51 -6.23
C ILE A 97 -9.92 3.26 -5.10
N GLU A 98 -10.37 4.48 -5.37
CA GLU A 98 -11.05 5.35 -4.42
C GLU A 98 -12.30 4.66 -3.88
N ALA A 99 -13.16 4.14 -4.76
CA ALA A 99 -14.37 3.44 -4.35
C ALA A 99 -14.05 2.22 -3.48
N ALA A 100 -13.13 1.35 -3.93
CA ALA A 100 -12.78 0.12 -3.21
C ALA A 100 -12.17 0.37 -1.83
N VAL A 101 -11.26 1.34 -1.72
CA VAL A 101 -10.65 1.71 -0.44
C VAL A 101 -11.67 2.40 0.46
N ALA A 102 -12.48 3.31 -0.08
CA ALA A 102 -13.52 3.98 0.68
C ALA A 102 -14.57 3.01 1.22
N ASP A 103 -14.95 1.99 0.45
CA ASP A 103 -15.91 0.96 0.88
C ASP A 103 -15.33 0.11 2.02
N ALA A 104 -14.03 -0.19 2.01
CA ALA A 104 -13.37 -0.86 3.12
C ALA A 104 -13.32 0.02 4.39
N MET A 105 -13.09 1.33 4.22
CA MET A 105 -13.13 2.29 5.32
C MET A 105 -14.55 2.44 5.88
N ASP A 106 -15.57 2.55 5.03
CA ASP A 106 -16.99 2.64 5.41
C ASP A 106 -17.46 1.38 6.15
N ALA A 107 -17.04 0.21 5.67
CA ALA A 107 -17.35 -1.06 6.32
C ALA A 107 -16.75 -1.12 7.74
N ASP A 108 -15.53 -0.61 7.92
CA ASP A 108 -14.87 -0.57 9.22
C ASP A 108 -15.48 0.45 10.17
N ASP A 109 -15.85 1.64 9.67
CA ASP A 109 -16.64 2.64 10.39
C ASP A 109 -17.99 2.02 10.84
N GLY A 110 -18.63 1.23 9.97
CA GLY A 110 -19.87 0.50 10.26
C GLY A 110 -19.74 -0.59 11.33
N LEU A 111 -18.52 -1.07 11.61
CA LEU A 111 -18.22 -1.95 12.76
C LEU A 111 -18.06 -1.17 14.07
N GLY A 112 -18.14 0.16 14.05
CA GLY A 112 -18.01 1.04 15.20
C GLY A 112 -16.57 1.48 15.50
N ALA A 113 -15.66 1.38 14.52
CA ALA A 113 -14.28 1.82 14.70
C ALA A 113 -14.18 3.35 14.78
N THR A 114 -13.36 3.86 15.71
CA THR A 114 -13.28 5.29 16.03
C THR A 114 -11.89 5.88 15.82
N GLY A 115 -10.84 5.06 15.77
CA GLY A 115 -9.46 5.56 15.63
C GLY A 115 -9.19 6.25 14.30
N ASP A 116 -8.20 7.14 14.24
CA ASP A 116 -7.87 7.82 12.98
C ASP A 116 -7.20 6.86 11.98
N TRP A 117 -7.43 7.07 10.67
CA TRP A 117 -6.64 6.43 9.61
C TRP A 117 -5.29 7.11 9.50
N VAL A 118 -4.24 6.42 9.96
CA VAL A 118 -2.90 7.00 10.13
C VAL A 118 -1.85 6.43 9.19
N GLY A 119 -2.10 5.28 8.57
CA GLY A 119 -1.11 4.62 7.74
C GLY A 119 -1.70 3.79 6.62
N VAL A 120 -0.87 3.50 5.62
CA VAL A 120 -1.21 2.59 4.53
C VAL A 120 -0.03 1.66 4.25
N LEU A 121 -0.30 0.35 4.27
CA LEU A 121 0.65 -0.70 3.94
C LEU A 121 0.20 -1.38 2.66
N GLY A 122 1.13 -1.51 1.71
CA GLY A 122 0.85 -2.16 0.44
C GLY A 122 1.93 -3.13 0.02
N PHE A 123 1.53 -4.20 -0.68
CA PHE A 123 2.45 -5.13 -1.32
C PHE A 123 2.33 -5.07 -2.85
N SER A 124 3.46 -5.03 -3.57
CA SER A 124 3.52 -5.05 -5.04
C SER A 124 2.65 -3.95 -5.68
N GLN A 125 1.56 -4.29 -6.39
CA GLN A 125 0.59 -3.27 -6.86
C GLN A 125 0.01 -2.45 -5.71
N GLY A 126 -0.33 -3.07 -4.57
CA GLY A 126 -0.82 -2.37 -3.39
C GLY A 126 0.18 -1.36 -2.84
N ALA A 127 1.49 -1.61 -2.95
CA ALA A 127 2.51 -0.64 -2.56
C ALA A 127 2.53 0.59 -3.49
N LYS A 128 2.33 0.40 -4.80
CA LYS A 128 2.11 1.50 -5.75
C LYS A 128 0.90 2.33 -5.33
N ILE A 129 -0.21 1.69 -4.95
CA ILE A 129 -1.42 2.40 -4.53
C ILE A 129 -1.21 3.13 -3.21
N ALA A 130 -0.55 2.50 -2.23
CA ALA A 130 -0.21 3.12 -0.96
C ALA A 130 0.57 4.43 -1.16
N ALA A 131 1.64 4.39 -1.95
CA ALA A 131 2.41 5.58 -2.30
C ALA A 131 1.60 6.61 -3.09
N SER A 132 0.70 6.17 -3.99
CA SER A 132 -0.16 7.07 -4.78
C SER A 132 -1.19 7.80 -3.91
N ILE A 133 -1.78 7.13 -2.91
CA ILE A 133 -2.69 7.75 -1.93
C ILE A 133 -1.94 8.82 -1.14
N LEU A 134 -0.75 8.50 -0.63
CA LEU A 134 0.06 9.43 0.14
C LEU A 134 0.51 10.64 -0.70
N LEU A 135 0.98 10.43 -1.93
CA LEU A 135 1.39 11.51 -2.82
C LEU A 135 0.21 12.41 -3.15
N ARG A 136 -0.97 11.84 -3.43
CA ARG A 136 -2.18 12.61 -3.70
C ARG A 136 -2.64 13.40 -2.47
N GLN A 137 -2.56 12.83 -1.26
CA GLN A 137 -2.81 13.57 -0.02
C GLN A 137 -1.85 14.77 0.11
N GLN A 138 -0.58 14.57 -0.20
CA GLN A 138 0.45 15.60 -0.09
C GLN A 138 0.24 16.75 -1.09
N GLU A 139 -0.03 16.42 -2.37
CA GLU A 139 -0.12 17.42 -3.43
C GLU A 139 -1.48 18.11 -3.46
N ARG A 140 -2.55 17.33 -3.27
CA ARG A 140 -3.91 17.78 -3.53
C ARG A 140 -4.90 17.02 -2.63
N PRO A 141 -4.95 17.31 -1.31
CA PRO A 141 -5.76 16.57 -0.35
C PRO A 141 -7.23 16.38 -0.77
N GLU A 142 -7.83 17.38 -1.42
CA GLU A 142 -9.21 17.31 -1.91
C GLU A 142 -9.42 16.29 -3.04
N ALA A 143 -8.35 15.95 -3.78
CA ALA A 143 -8.40 14.95 -4.84
C ALA A 143 -8.45 13.51 -4.31
N LEU A 144 -8.31 13.30 -2.99
CA LEU A 144 -8.56 11.99 -2.36
C LEU A 144 -10.04 11.59 -2.38
N GLY A 145 -10.95 12.55 -2.60
CA GLY A 145 -12.39 12.28 -2.60
C GLY A 145 -12.83 11.62 -1.30
N ARG A 146 -13.48 10.45 -1.38
CA ARG A 146 -13.98 9.68 -0.23
C ARG A 146 -12.90 9.21 0.75
N LEU A 147 -11.63 9.16 0.33
CA LEU A 147 -10.51 8.79 1.21
C LEU A 147 -10.13 9.94 2.15
N GLY A 148 -10.36 11.20 1.75
CA GLY A 148 -10.05 12.41 2.53
C GLY A 148 -11.12 12.77 3.57
N ARG A 149 -11.82 11.78 4.13
CA ARG A 149 -12.90 11.95 5.10
C ARG A 149 -12.38 12.43 6.47
N SER A 150 -13.30 12.88 7.33
CA SER A 150 -12.96 13.19 8.73
C SER A 150 -12.34 11.97 9.42
N GLY A 151 -11.26 12.17 10.19
CA GLY A 151 -10.50 11.09 10.81
C GLY A 151 -9.55 10.37 9.87
N ALA A 152 -9.44 10.76 8.59
CA ALA A 152 -8.41 10.24 7.69
C ALA A 152 -7.27 11.24 7.50
N ASN A 153 -6.11 10.90 8.05
CA ASN A 153 -4.87 11.66 7.91
C ASN A 153 -3.70 10.67 7.85
N PHE A 154 -3.41 10.17 6.64
CA PHE A 154 -2.36 9.17 6.45
C PHE A 154 -1.00 9.83 6.70
N ARG A 155 -0.34 9.45 7.79
CA ARG A 155 0.94 10.02 8.24
C ARG A 155 2.15 9.25 7.72
N PHE A 156 1.98 7.99 7.33
CA PHE A 156 3.09 7.19 6.79
C PHE A 156 2.65 6.03 5.89
N GLY A 157 3.59 5.53 5.09
CA GLY A 157 3.41 4.37 4.21
C GLY A 157 4.37 3.22 4.52
N VAL A 158 3.93 1.99 4.25
CA VAL A 158 4.79 0.80 4.26
C VAL A 158 4.70 0.12 2.89
N LEU A 159 5.80 0.15 2.14
CA LEU A 159 5.86 -0.19 0.73
C LEU A 159 6.69 -1.46 0.54
N LEU A 160 6.01 -2.61 0.42
CA LEU A 160 6.65 -3.90 0.24
C LEU A 160 6.70 -4.27 -1.24
N ALA A 161 7.90 -4.48 -1.78
CA ALA A 161 8.11 -4.88 -3.18
C ALA A 161 7.34 -4.03 -4.22
N GLY A 162 7.19 -2.73 -3.94
CA GLY A 162 6.42 -1.80 -4.77
C GLY A 162 7.21 -1.26 -5.95
N ARG A 163 6.52 -0.85 -7.00
CA ARG A 163 7.12 -0.26 -8.21
C ARG A 163 6.39 1.00 -8.66
N GLY A 164 7.12 1.92 -9.28
CA GLY A 164 6.54 3.08 -9.98
C GLY A 164 6.08 2.74 -11.42
N PRO A 165 5.72 3.77 -12.22
CA PRO A 165 5.32 5.11 -11.76
C PRO A 165 4.05 5.06 -10.89
N LEU A 166 3.84 6.08 -10.07
CA LEU A 166 2.63 6.23 -9.24
C LEU A 166 1.42 6.64 -10.10
N VAL A 167 0.20 6.46 -9.57
CA VAL A 167 -1.04 6.82 -10.27
C VAL A 167 -1.24 8.34 -10.20
N GLN A 168 -1.47 8.99 -11.35
CA GLN A 168 -1.59 10.44 -11.46
C GLN A 168 -2.75 10.99 -10.63
N HIS A 169 -2.54 12.16 -10.02
CA HIS A 169 -3.58 12.85 -9.26
C HIS A 169 -4.65 13.47 -10.19
N ASP A 170 -4.23 13.96 -11.37
CA ASP A 170 -5.12 14.45 -12.43
C ASP A 170 -5.34 13.35 -13.48
N PRO A 171 -6.50 12.68 -13.46
CA PRO A 171 -6.77 11.61 -14.39
C PRO A 171 -7.14 12.07 -15.81
N ASP A 172 -7.35 13.38 -16.02
CA ASP A 172 -7.70 13.94 -17.33
C ASP A 172 -6.46 14.41 -18.11
N GLN A 173 -5.28 14.42 -17.48
CA GLN A 173 -3.98 14.59 -18.13
C GLN A 173 -3.20 13.29 -18.02
N ALA A 174 -3.16 12.50 -19.10
CA ALA A 174 -2.49 11.19 -19.10
C ALA A 174 -0.95 11.25 -19.12
N ASP A 175 -0.40 12.44 -19.35
CA ASP A 175 1.03 12.65 -19.51
C ASP A 175 1.61 13.26 -18.24
N TRP A 176 1.96 12.41 -17.28
CA TRP A 176 2.86 12.80 -16.18
C TRP A 176 4.15 13.41 -16.72
N LEU A 177 4.60 13.01 -17.91
CA LEU A 177 5.86 13.43 -18.51
C LEU A 177 5.59 14.36 -19.69
N ALA A 178 6.18 15.56 -19.67
CA ALA A 178 6.39 16.29 -20.90
C ALA A 178 7.28 15.48 -21.86
N LYS A 179 7.27 15.82 -23.15
CA LYS A 179 7.95 15.06 -24.23
C LYS A 179 9.42 14.69 -23.96
N GLU A 180 10.13 15.48 -23.15
CA GLU A 180 11.55 15.28 -22.80
C GLU A 180 11.77 14.83 -21.34
N GLU A 181 10.72 14.77 -20.52
CA GLU A 181 10.83 14.35 -19.12
C GLU A 181 11.01 12.84 -18.98
N LYS A 182 11.72 12.43 -17.94
CA LYS A 182 11.88 11.04 -17.54
C LYS A 182 11.42 10.88 -16.09
N PHE A 183 11.10 9.66 -15.68
CA PHE A 183 10.87 9.35 -14.26
C PHE A 183 12.21 9.20 -13.51
N ASP A 184 13.04 10.23 -13.54
CA ASP A 184 14.19 10.35 -12.64
C ASP A 184 13.88 11.29 -11.46
N TYR A 185 14.75 11.26 -10.44
CA TYR A 185 14.53 12.00 -9.21
C TYR A 185 14.40 13.50 -9.44
N GLU A 186 15.30 14.09 -10.24
CA GLU A 186 15.31 15.55 -10.50
C GLU A 186 14.04 16.00 -11.23
N SER A 187 13.62 15.24 -12.25
CA SER A 187 12.40 15.52 -13.00
C SER A 187 11.16 15.38 -12.11
N ASN A 188 11.11 14.33 -11.27
CA ASN A 188 10.02 14.15 -10.32
C ASN A 188 10.00 15.23 -9.24
N LEU A 189 11.17 15.67 -8.76
CA LEU A 189 11.29 16.74 -7.78
C LEU A 189 10.79 18.07 -8.36
N ALA A 190 11.26 18.42 -9.56
CA ALA A 190 10.87 19.65 -10.26
C ALA A 190 9.36 19.71 -10.53
N ALA A 191 8.75 18.56 -10.80
CA ALA A 191 7.32 18.44 -11.06
C ALA A 191 6.46 18.18 -9.80
N GLY A 192 7.04 18.21 -8.60
CA GLY A 192 6.31 18.02 -7.33
C GLY A 192 6.01 16.57 -6.94
N ARG A 193 6.35 15.60 -7.80
CA ARG A 193 5.97 14.17 -7.76
C ARG A 193 6.76 13.32 -6.75
N VAL A 194 7.55 13.96 -5.90
CA VAL A 194 8.33 13.30 -4.86
C VAL A 194 7.50 13.20 -3.59
N LEU A 195 7.29 11.97 -3.12
CA LEU A 195 6.62 11.68 -1.86
C LEU A 195 7.55 12.03 -0.68
N ARG A 196 7.10 12.95 0.17
CA ARG A 196 7.80 13.47 1.34
C ARG A 196 7.15 13.03 2.66
N LEU A 197 5.99 12.36 2.60
CA LEU A 197 5.46 11.69 3.79
C LEU A 197 6.35 10.47 4.13
N PRO A 198 6.57 10.18 5.42
CA PRO A 198 7.38 9.06 5.85
C PRO A 198 7.01 7.73 5.20
N THR A 199 8.02 6.99 4.73
CA THR A 199 7.81 5.67 4.12
C THR A 199 8.82 4.64 4.64
N VAL A 200 8.34 3.43 4.92
CA VAL A 200 9.17 2.25 5.15
C VAL A 200 9.15 1.40 3.88
N HIS A 201 10.30 1.27 3.24
CA HIS A 201 10.48 0.40 2.08
C HIS A 201 11.00 -0.96 2.52
N VAL A 202 10.38 -2.04 2.05
CA VAL A 202 10.81 -3.42 2.35
C VAL A 202 11.15 -4.15 1.06
N HIS A 203 12.43 -4.48 0.89
CA HIS A 203 12.97 -5.08 -0.34
C HIS A 203 13.51 -6.48 -0.09
N GLY A 204 12.98 -7.47 -0.82
CA GLY A 204 13.57 -8.80 -0.89
C GLY A 204 14.78 -8.82 -1.82
N LEU A 205 15.95 -9.22 -1.32
CA LEU A 205 17.20 -9.21 -2.09
C LEU A 205 17.23 -10.25 -3.22
N GLN A 206 16.38 -11.27 -3.15
CA GLN A 206 16.23 -12.30 -4.20
C GLN A 206 15.02 -12.02 -5.12
N ASP A 207 14.36 -10.88 -4.97
CA ASP A 207 13.25 -10.50 -5.84
C ASP A 207 13.77 -10.11 -7.22
N THR A 208 13.30 -10.79 -8.27
CA THR A 208 13.67 -10.48 -9.66
C THR A 208 13.25 -9.06 -10.07
N GLY A 209 12.29 -8.47 -9.37
CA GLY A 209 11.82 -7.11 -9.54
C GLY A 209 12.57 -6.07 -8.69
N LEU A 210 13.61 -6.42 -7.91
CA LEU A 210 14.30 -5.53 -6.98
C LEU A 210 14.75 -4.20 -7.61
N TYR A 211 15.17 -4.23 -8.88
CA TYR A 211 15.51 -3.02 -9.63
C TYR A 211 14.36 -2.00 -9.67
N PHE A 212 13.12 -2.45 -9.87
CA PHE A 212 11.94 -1.59 -9.89
C PHE A 212 11.58 -1.04 -8.50
N HIS A 213 11.87 -1.79 -7.45
CA HIS A 213 11.65 -1.35 -6.06
C HIS A 213 12.62 -0.23 -5.68
N ARG A 214 13.87 -0.36 -6.11
CA ARG A 214 14.88 0.69 -5.98
C ARG A 214 14.55 1.92 -6.80
N ILE A 215 13.93 1.77 -7.97
CA ILE A 215 13.37 2.89 -8.74
C ILE A 215 12.32 3.65 -7.92
N LEU A 216 11.34 2.96 -7.33
CA LEU A 216 10.33 3.60 -6.49
C LEU A 216 10.97 4.36 -5.33
N LEU A 217 11.89 3.72 -4.60
CA LEU A 217 12.62 4.35 -3.50
C LEU A 217 13.40 5.60 -3.94
N ASN A 218 14.21 5.49 -4.99
CA ASN A 218 15.22 6.50 -5.32
C ASN A 218 14.70 7.61 -6.23
N GLN A 219 13.61 7.38 -6.97
CA GLN A 219 13.11 8.35 -7.96
C GLN A 219 11.80 9.00 -7.52
N TRP A 220 11.03 8.40 -6.61
CA TRP A 220 9.69 8.87 -6.25
C TRP A 220 9.54 9.25 -4.78
N CYS A 221 10.51 8.96 -3.92
CA CYS A 221 10.44 9.25 -2.50
C CYS A 221 11.62 10.13 -2.08
N ASP A 222 11.37 11.05 -1.14
CA ASP A 222 12.41 11.92 -0.58
C ASP A 222 13.30 11.10 0.37
N PRO A 223 14.63 11.01 0.11
CA PRO A 223 15.54 10.24 0.94
C PRO A 223 15.53 10.67 2.41
N ALA A 224 15.18 11.91 2.74
CA ALA A 224 15.08 12.39 4.12
C ALA A 224 13.94 11.75 4.92
N THR A 225 12.95 11.16 4.23
CA THR A 225 11.72 10.62 4.83
C THR A 225 11.54 9.13 4.59
N THR A 226 12.55 8.47 4.00
CA THR A 226 12.51 7.03 3.71
C THR A 226 13.31 6.23 4.72
N LYS A 227 12.82 5.03 5.04
CA LYS A 227 13.55 4.00 5.77
C LYS A 227 13.55 2.72 4.94
N LEU A 228 14.73 2.24 4.56
CA LEU A 228 14.89 0.98 3.82
C LEU A 228 15.16 -0.18 4.78
N ILE A 229 14.44 -1.29 4.58
CA ILE A 229 14.67 -2.61 5.18
C ILE A 229 14.89 -3.61 4.04
N GLU A 230 16.05 -4.27 4.04
CA GLU A 230 16.37 -5.33 3.08
C GLU A 230 16.39 -6.68 3.80
N TRP A 231 15.89 -7.73 3.14
CA TRP A 231 15.85 -9.08 3.70
C TRP A 231 16.12 -10.14 2.63
N ASP A 232 16.58 -11.31 3.06
CA ASP A 232 16.89 -12.43 2.16
C ASP A 232 15.62 -13.19 1.75
N GLY A 233 14.84 -12.58 0.86
CA GLY A 233 13.58 -13.10 0.35
C GLY A 233 13.34 -12.75 -1.12
N ASN A 234 12.47 -13.51 -1.78
CA ASN A 234 11.99 -13.26 -3.14
C ASN A 234 10.74 -12.35 -3.14
N HIS A 235 9.92 -12.38 -4.19
CA HIS A 235 8.71 -11.55 -4.34
C HIS A 235 7.55 -12.00 -3.42
N ARG A 236 7.73 -11.86 -2.10
CA ARG A 236 6.73 -12.23 -1.08
C ARG A 236 6.86 -11.34 0.16
N LEU A 237 5.98 -11.55 1.15
CA LEU A 237 6.09 -10.91 2.47
C LEU A 237 7.12 -11.64 3.37
N PRO A 238 7.81 -10.91 4.26
CA PRO A 238 8.60 -11.50 5.34
C PRO A 238 7.78 -12.47 6.19
N PHE A 239 8.35 -13.63 6.48
CA PHE A 239 7.69 -14.68 7.26
C PHE A 239 8.58 -15.32 8.33
N ARG A 240 9.91 -15.17 8.24
CA ARG A 240 10.82 -15.56 9.33
C ARG A 240 10.74 -14.50 10.42
N THR A 241 10.70 -14.94 11.68
CA THR A 241 10.49 -14.06 12.84
C THR A 241 11.43 -12.85 12.85
N ALA A 242 12.73 -13.07 12.62
CA ALA A 242 13.72 -11.99 12.58
C ALA A 242 13.43 -10.93 11.49
N ASP A 243 13.04 -11.35 10.28
CA ASP A 243 12.71 -10.41 9.20
C ASP A 243 11.41 -9.65 9.48
N VAL A 244 10.42 -10.33 10.07
CA VAL A 244 9.16 -9.72 10.50
C VAL A 244 9.41 -8.67 11.58
N GLU A 245 10.23 -8.98 12.59
CA GLU A 245 10.58 -8.06 13.67
C GLU A 245 11.30 -6.81 13.17
N LEU A 246 12.21 -6.94 12.19
CA LEU A 246 12.86 -5.79 11.57
C LEU A 246 11.87 -4.84 10.90
N VAL A 247 10.90 -5.39 10.15
CA VAL A 247 9.85 -4.58 9.50
C VAL A 247 8.94 -3.94 10.55
N VAL A 248 8.47 -4.71 11.54
CA VAL A 248 7.59 -4.20 12.60
C VAL A 248 8.29 -3.10 13.40
N SER A 249 9.57 -3.27 13.75
CA SER A 249 10.34 -2.24 14.44
C SER A 249 10.38 -0.94 13.63
N ALA A 250 10.66 -1.02 12.33
CA ALA A 250 10.70 0.15 11.46
C ALA A 250 9.33 0.86 11.37
N ILE A 251 8.23 0.09 11.30
CA ILE A 251 6.85 0.62 11.30
C ILE A 251 6.56 1.36 12.61
N LEU A 252 6.85 0.73 13.76
CA LEU A 252 6.61 1.34 15.06
C LEU A 252 7.49 2.57 15.29
N ASP A 253 8.74 2.55 14.81
CA ASP A 253 9.65 3.69 14.91
C ASP A 253 9.14 4.91 14.13
N VAL A 254 8.68 4.70 12.89
CA VAL A 254 8.05 5.77 12.09
C VAL A 254 6.78 6.25 12.77
N ALA A 255 5.93 5.34 13.24
CA ALA A 255 4.69 5.73 13.90
C ALA A 255 4.91 6.57 15.16
N ARG A 256 5.93 6.25 15.98
CA ARG A 256 6.32 7.07 17.15
C ARG A 256 6.78 8.46 16.73
N LYS A 257 7.60 8.58 15.68
CA LYS A 257 8.09 9.87 15.17
C LYS A 257 6.95 10.75 14.68
N GLU A 258 5.94 10.15 14.07
CA GLU A 258 4.74 10.83 13.61
C GLU A 258 3.71 11.12 14.72
N GLY A 259 4.04 10.82 15.99
CA GLY A 259 3.16 11.08 17.13
C GLY A 259 1.87 10.23 17.11
N ILE A 260 1.92 9.02 16.54
CA ILE A 260 0.80 8.08 16.58
C ILE A 260 0.80 7.40 17.96
N PRO A 261 -0.33 7.36 18.68
CA PRO A 261 -0.42 6.67 19.96
C PRO A 261 -0.30 5.16 19.75
N LEU A 262 0.74 4.55 20.31
CA LEU A 262 0.95 3.11 20.31
C LEU A 262 0.66 2.56 21.72
N GLN A 263 0.04 1.39 21.77
CA GLN A 263 -0.11 0.65 23.05
C GLN A 263 1.26 0.33 23.64
N ARG A 264 1.36 0.38 24.97
CA ARG A 264 2.58 0.08 25.74
C ARG A 264 2.82 -1.41 25.87
#